data_AF-A0A1H0I7W8-F1
#
_entry.id   AF-A0A1H0I7W8-F1
#
_cell.length_a   1.000
_cell.length_b   1.000
_cell.length_c   1.000
_cell.angle_alpha   90.00
_cell.angle_beta   90.00
_cell.angle_gamma   90.00
#
_symmetry.space_group_name_H-M   'P 1'
#
loop_
_entity.id
_entity.type
_entity.pdbx_description
1 polymer ?
#
loop_
_entity_poly.entity_id
_entity_poly.type
_entity_poly.pdbx_seq_one_letter_code
_entity_poly.pdbx_strand_id
1 'polypeptide(L)' 'MTALKELSREQRIEYIIMASLLIISVIIGIIVGMNEEWFLRRNFTAGYMAGALLSVILLFGIYRFIDFCISFTKNKK' A
#
# COMPACT_ATOMS: atom_id res chain seq x y z
N MET A 1 -15.85 0.26 23.72
CA MET A 1 -15.09 0.50 22.47
C MET A 1 -15.30 1.94 22.05
N THR A 2 -14.72 2.88 22.78
CA THR A 2 -15.04 4.33 22.71
C THR A 2 -13.92 5.16 22.09
N ALA A 3 -12.73 4.59 21.90
CA ALA A 3 -11.54 5.31 21.44
C ALA A 3 -11.58 5.78 19.97
N LEU A 4 -12.40 5.14 19.12
CA LEU A 4 -12.51 5.52 17.69
C LEU A 4 -13.48 6.69 17.44
N LYS A 5 -14.26 7.10 18.45
CA LYS A 5 -15.38 8.04 18.27
C LYS A 5 -14.95 9.51 18.41
N GLU A 6 -13.78 9.77 19.00
CA GLU A 6 -13.23 11.12 19.23
C GLU A 6 -12.07 11.48 18.31
N LEU A 7 -11.89 10.72 17.22
CA LEU A 7 -10.76 10.89 16.33
C LEU A 7 -11.03 12.00 15.32
N SER A 8 -10.08 12.95 15.17
CA SER A 8 -10.22 14.01 14.17
C SER A 8 -10.27 13.42 12.76
N ARG A 9 -10.93 14.12 11.83
CA ARG A 9 -11.06 13.62 10.43
C ARG A 9 -9.70 13.38 9.78
N GLU A 10 -8.71 14.19 10.11
CA GLU A 10 -7.33 14.09 9.63
C GLU A 10 -6.64 12.85 10.20
N GLN A 11 -6.71 12.64 11.52
CA GLN A 11 -6.15 11.45 12.15
C GLN A 11 -6.77 10.16 11.61
N ARG A 12 -8.08 10.18 11.30
CA ARG A 12 -8.77 9.02 10.72
C ARG A 12 -8.24 8.70 9.32
N ILE A 13 -7.93 9.72 8.53
CA ILE A 13 -7.33 9.55 7.20
C ILE A 13 -5.90 9.02 7.34
N GLU A 14 -5.10 9.57 8.26
CA GLU A 14 -3.74 9.07 8.53
C GLU A 14 -3.74 7.59 8.93
N TYR A 15 -4.63 7.17 9.84
CA TYR A 15 -4.73 5.76 10.22
C TYR A 15 -5.12 4.86 9.03
N ILE A 16 -6.02 5.30 8.16
CA ILE A 16 -6.39 4.55 6.95
C ILE A 16 -5.19 4.43 6.01
N ILE A 17 -4.43 5.52 5.82
CA ILE A 17 -3.22 5.50 5.00
C ILE A 17 -2.18 4.55 5.60
N MET A 18 -1.89 4.65 6.90
CA MET A 18 -0.92 3.78 7.57
C MET A 18 -1.32 2.30 7.52
N ALA A 19 -2.60 1.99 7.79
CA ALA A 19 -3.11 0.63 7.68
C ALA A 19 -3.00 0.09 6.25
N SER A 20 -3.32 0.91 5.25
CA SER A 20 -3.17 0.54 3.84
C SER A 20 -1.71 0.26 3.50
N LEU A 21 -0.78 1.15 3.89
CA LEU A 21 0.65 0.97 3.64
C LEU A 21 1.19 -0.34 4.24
N LEU A 22 0.79 -0.67 5.47
CA LEU A 22 1.20 -1.91 6.14
C LEU A 22 0.69 -3.15 5.41
N ILE A 23 -0.60 -3.19 5.08
CA ILE A 23 -1.21 -4.32 4.37
C ILE A 23 -0.53 -4.53 3.02
N ILE A 24 -0.31 -3.45 2.28
CA ILE A 24 0.35 -3.49 0.98
C ILE A 24 1.79 -3.99 1.10
N SER A 25 2.55 -3.51 2.09
CA SER A 25 3.94 -3.93 2.30
C SER A 25 4.03 -5.43 2.56
N VAL A 26 3.09 -5.99 3.33
CA VAL A 26 3.00 -7.43 3.58
C VAL A 26 2.66 -8.20 2.29
N ILE A 27 1.67 -7.73 1.52
CA ILE A 27 1.28 -8.37 0.26
C ILE A 27 2.44 -8.40 -0.74
N ILE A 28 3.15 -7.28 -0.90
CA ILE A 28 4.33 -7.21 -1.78
C ILE A 28 5.40 -8.19 -1.29
N GLY A 29 5.69 -8.21 0.01
CA GLY A 29 6.67 -9.14 0.59
C GLY A 29 6.34 -10.61 0.28
N ILE A 30 5.05 -10.98 0.36
CA ILE A 30 4.57 -12.32 -0.01
C ILE A 30 4.78 -12.57 -1.51
N ILE A 31 4.31 -11.69 -2.38
CA ILE A 31 4.38 -11.87 -3.85
C ILE A 31 5.83 -11.95 -4.33
N VAL A 32 6.69 -11.06 -3.85
CA VAL A 32 8.12 -11.06 -4.17
C VAL A 32 8.78 -12.31 -3.60
N GLY A 33 8.48 -12.66 -2.35
CA GLY A 33 9.01 -13.85 -1.67
C GLY A 33 8.64 -15.17 -2.33
N MET A 34 7.48 -15.25 -2.99
CA MET A 34 7.04 -16.43 -3.74
C MET A 34 7.82 -16.64 -5.05
N ASN A 35 8.52 -15.62 -5.56
CA ASN A 35 9.34 -15.74 -6.76
C ASN A 35 10.76 -16.20 -6.39
N GLU A 36 10.93 -17.48 -6.12
CA GLU A 36 12.22 -18.08 -5.73
C GLU A 36 13.34 -17.78 -6.76
N GLU A 37 12.99 -17.66 -8.04
CA GLU A 37 13.93 -17.31 -9.11
C GLU A 37 14.60 -15.94 -8.92
N TRP A 38 13.93 -15.01 -8.23
CA TRP A 38 14.46 -13.67 -7.98
C TRP A 38 15.53 -13.66 -6.88
N PHE A 39 15.58 -14.71 -6.05
CA PHE A 39 16.58 -14.87 -4.99
C PHE A 39 17.79 -15.69 -5.41
N LEU A 40 17.76 -16.31 -6.60
CA LEU A 40 18.94 -16.93 -7.17
C LEU A 40 20.03 -15.86 -7.38
N ARG A 41 21.26 -16.19 -7.00
CA ARG A 41 22.41 -15.25 -7.03
C ARG A 41 22.62 -14.57 -8.39
N ARG A 42 22.28 -15.27 -9.49
CA ARG A 42 22.34 -14.76 -10.87
C ARG A 42 21.27 -13.71 -11.20
N ASN A 43 20.14 -13.75 -10.51
CA ASN A 43 18.96 -12.93 -10.79
C ASN A 43 18.70 -11.88 -9.70
N PHE A 44 19.46 -11.90 -8.60
CA PHE A 44 19.22 -11.10 -7.41
C PHE A 44 19.00 -9.61 -7.71
N THR A 45 19.85 -9.00 -8.56
CA THR A 45 19.71 -7.59 -8.94
C THR A 45 18.43 -7.32 -9.73
N ALA A 46 18.09 -8.18 -10.68
CA ALA A 46 16.87 -8.05 -11.48
C ALA A 46 15.61 -8.27 -10.63
N GLY A 47 15.65 -9.26 -9.73
CA GLY A 47 14.60 -9.54 -8.76
C GLY A 47 14.37 -8.38 -7.80
N TYR A 48 15.44 -7.77 -7.29
CA TYR A 48 15.37 -6.59 -6.44
C TYR A 48 14.75 -5.39 -7.18
N MET A 49 15.17 -5.14 -8.43
CA MET A 49 14.59 -4.07 -9.26
C MET A 49 13.10 -4.32 -9.57
N ALA A 50 12.72 -5.56 -9.88
CA ALA A 50 11.33 -5.93 -10.13
C ALA A 50 10.45 -5.78 -8.87
N GLY A 51 10.95 -6.19 -7.70
CA GLY A 51 10.28 -5.99 -6.42
C GLY A 51 10.10 -4.51 -6.08
N ALA A 52 11.13 -3.69 -6.33
CA ALA A 52 11.04 -2.24 -6.12
C ALA A 52 10.01 -1.59 -7.06
N LEU A 53 10.01 -1.96 -8.35
CA LEU A 53 9.04 -1.45 -9.32
C LEU A 53 7.60 -1.84 -8.94
N LEU A 54 7.37 -3.10 -8.57
CA LEU A 54 6.07 -3.58 -8.08
C LEU A 54 5.59 -2.77 -6.87
N SER A 55 6.51 -2.48 -5.94
CA SER A 55 6.20 -1.68 -4.76
C SER A 55 5.71 -0.28 -5.13
N VAL A 56 6.42 0.40 -6.05
CA VAL A 56 6.05 1.76 -6.49
C VAL A 56 4.69 1.76 -7.21
N ILE A 57 4.46 0.81 -8.13
CA ILE A 57 3.19 0.72 -8.86
C ILE A 57 2.02 0.51 -7.88
N LEU A 58 2.20 -0.38 -6.92
CA LEU A 58 1.14 -0.68 -5.96
C LEU A 58 0.88 0.52 -5.02
N LEU A 59 1.94 1.17 -4.53
CA LEU A 59 1.84 2.40 -3.72
C LEU A 59 1.10 3.52 -4.46
N PHE A 60 1.45 3.73 -5.73
CA PHE A 60 0.75 4.68 -6.59
C PHE A 60 -0.73 4.30 -6.77
N GLY A 61 -1.01 3.01 -6.96
CA GLY A 61 -2.36 2.47 -7.04
C GLY A 61 -3.21 2.81 -5.81
N ILE A 62 -2.69 2.60 -4.60
CA ILE A 62 -3.48 2.91 -3.40
C ILE A 62 -3.61 4.41 -3.17
N TYR A 63 -2.58 5.21 -3.49
CA TYR A 63 -2.71 6.66 -3.47
C TYR A 63 -3.88 7.13 -4.35
N ARG A 64 -3.95 6.64 -5.60
CA ARG A 64 -5.05 6.96 -6.53
C ARG A 64 -6.39 6.42 -6.06
N PHE A 65 -6.42 5.23 -5.45
CA PHE A 65 -7.64 4.67 -4.88
C PHE A 65 -8.16 5.49 -3.70
N ILE A 66 -7.29 5.92 -2.79
CA ILE A 66 -7.65 6.79 -1.66
C ILE A 66 -8.18 8.14 -2.17
N ASP A 67 -7.48 8.76 -3.11
CA ASP A 67 -7.91 10.02 -3.75
C ASP A 67 -9.28 9.88 -4.43
N PHE A 68 -9.50 8.79 -5.15
CA PHE A 68 -10.80 8.47 -5.74
C PHE A 68 -11.90 8.33 -4.69
N CYS A 69 -11.67 7.57 -3.61
CA CYS A 69 -12.64 7.39 -2.52
C CYS A 69 -12.98 8.70 -1.81
N ILE A 70 -11.99 9.56 -1.57
CA ILE A 70 -12.18 10.89 -0.95
C ILE A 70 -12.99 11.79 -1.90
N SER A 71 -12.61 11.85 -3.17
CA SER A 71 -13.28 12.66 -4.19
C SER A 71 -14.73 12.24 -4.42
N PHE A 72 -14.99 10.93 -4.47
CA PHE A 72 -16.35 10.38 -4.60
C PHE A 72 -17.23 10.74 -3.39
N THR A 73 -16.63 10.78 -2.19
CA THR A 73 -17.34 11.18 -0.97
C THR A 73 -17.62 12.69 -0.93
N LYS A 74 -16.74 13.53 -1.51
CA LYS A 74 -16.96 14.98 -1.63
C LYS A 74 -18.06 15.34 -2.62
N ASN A 75 -18.16 14.67 -3.77
CA ASN A 75 -19.15 14.95 -4.81
C ASN A 75 -20.59 14.53 -4.45
N LYS A 76 -20.80 13.82 -3.33
CA LYS A 76 -22.13 13.47 -2.81
C LYS A 76 -22.71 14.49 -1.81
N LYS A 77 -21.97 15.54 -1.47
CA LYS A 77 -22.48 16.71 -0.72
C LYS A 77 -22.89 17.80 -1.67
#